data_AF-A0A3Q2DHR8-F1
#
_entry.id   AF-A0A3Q2DHR8-F1
#
_cell.length_a   1.000
_cell.length_b   1.000
_cell.length_c   1.000
_cell.angle_alpha   90.00
_cell.angle_beta   90.00
_cell.angle_gamma   90.00
#
_symmetry.space_group_name_H-M   'P 1'
#
loop_
_entity.id
_entity.type
_entity.pdbx_description
1 polymer ?
#
loop_
_entity_poly.entity_id
_entity_poly.type
_entity_poly.pdbx_seq_one_letter_code
_entity_poly.pdbx_strand_id
1 'polypeptide(L)'
;MTGSNEYKLNQTPEDGISAVKFSPSTAQFLLVSSWDCTVRLYDVGGNTMRMKYQHTAPVLDCAFYDSTHSWSGDLEAQLKTHDLNTDQGVLGK
;
A
#
# COMPACT_ATOMS: atom_id res chain seq x y z
N MET A 1 -24.98 22.67 3.23
CA MET A 1 -23.56 22.43 3.54
C MET A 1 -23.08 21.32 2.62
N THR A 2 -22.54 21.66 1.46
CA THR A 2 -21.92 20.67 0.56
C THR A 2 -20.47 20.52 1.00
N GLY A 3 -20.26 19.87 2.14
CA GLY A 3 -18.93 19.38 2.49
C GLY A 3 -18.61 18.26 1.51
N SER A 4 -17.58 18.42 0.69
CA SER A 4 -17.14 17.36 -0.21
C SER A 4 -16.89 16.09 0.61
N ASN A 5 -17.60 15.01 0.29
CA ASN A 5 -17.41 13.68 0.89
C ASN A 5 -16.13 12.99 0.35
N GLU A 6 -15.23 13.76 -0.24
CA GLU A 6 -14.05 13.29 -0.94
C GLU A 6 -12.82 13.84 -0.24
N TYR A 7 -11.84 12.96 -0.03
CA TYR A 7 -10.62 13.27 0.68
C TYR A 7 -9.41 12.90 -0.16
N LYS A 8 -8.60 13.89 -0.54
CA LYS A 8 -7.39 13.65 -1.32
C LYS A 8 -6.22 13.34 -0.41
N LEU A 9 -5.60 12.18 -0.64
CA LEU A 9 -4.38 11.79 0.06
C LEU A 9 -3.15 12.51 -0.51
N ASN A 10 -2.24 12.91 0.37
CA ASN A 10 -0.94 13.46 0.00
C ASN A 10 -0.01 12.37 -0.55
N GLN A 11 1.03 12.77 -1.29
CA GLN A 11 2.04 11.85 -1.84
C GLN A 11 1.43 10.70 -2.64
N THR A 12 0.55 11.05 -3.59
CA THR A 12 -0.09 10.07 -4.48
C THR A 12 0.94 9.30 -5.31
N PRO A 13 0.62 8.07 -5.72
CA PRO A 13 1.44 7.33 -6.69
C PRO A 13 1.73 8.13 -7.95
N GLU A 14 2.88 7.87 -8.57
CA GLU A 14 3.33 8.59 -9.77
C GLU A 14 2.76 7.99 -11.06
N ASP A 15 2.16 6.80 -10.96
CA ASP A 15 1.54 6.07 -12.07
C ASP A 15 0.21 5.43 -11.62
N GLY A 16 -0.41 4.64 -12.51
CA GLY A 16 -1.68 3.97 -12.30
C GLY A 16 -1.70 3.11 -11.04
N ILE A 17 -2.77 3.28 -10.25
CA ILE A 17 -3.03 2.45 -9.07
C ILE A 17 -3.60 1.12 -9.51
N SER A 18 -2.97 0.02 -9.10
CA SER A 18 -3.41 -1.33 -9.45
C SER A 18 -4.45 -1.85 -8.45
N ALA A 19 -4.21 -1.64 -7.16
CA ALA A 19 -5.11 -2.05 -6.11
C ALA A 19 -5.04 -1.14 -4.88
N VAL A 20 -6.16 -1.06 -4.17
CA VAL A 20 -6.28 -0.40 -2.86
C VAL A 20 -6.96 -1.34 -1.90
N LYS A 21 -6.45 -1.45 -0.67
CA LYS A 21 -7.04 -2.26 0.40
C LYS A 21 -7.00 -1.48 1.70
N PHE A 22 -8.12 -1.45 2.42
CA PHE A 22 -8.14 -0.94 3.79
C PHE A 22 -7.65 -2.03 4.74
N SER A 23 -6.98 -1.63 5.83
CA SER A 23 -6.59 -2.57 6.86
C SER A 23 -7.83 -3.23 7.48
N PRO A 24 -7.81 -4.55 7.70
CA PRO A 24 -8.93 -5.26 8.32
C PRO A 24 -9.08 -4.93 9.81
N SER A 25 -8.03 -4.42 10.47
CA SER A 25 -8.08 -4.07 11.89
C SER A 25 -8.53 -2.63 12.12
N THR A 26 -8.17 -1.69 11.24
CA THR A 26 -8.55 -0.28 11.36
C THR A 26 -8.86 0.30 9.98
N ALA A 27 -9.95 1.06 9.86
CA ALA A 27 -10.26 1.81 8.64
C ALA A 27 -9.33 3.03 8.42
N GLN A 28 -8.32 3.21 9.28
CA GLN A 28 -7.38 4.32 9.21
C GLN A 28 -6.22 4.04 8.26
N PHE A 29 -5.86 2.77 8.06
CA PHE A 29 -4.75 2.41 7.19
C PHE A 29 -5.24 1.95 5.82
N LEU A 30 -4.62 2.51 4.80
CA LEU A 30 -4.89 2.19 3.40
C LEU A 30 -3.60 1.75 2.73
N LEU A 31 -3.56 0.52 2.23
CA LEU A 31 -2.48 0.00 1.40
C LEU A 31 -2.83 0.22 -0.06
N VAL A 32 -1.85 0.69 -0.83
CA VAL A 32 -2.01 1.05 -2.24
C VAL A 32 -0.84 0.48 -3.03
N SER A 33 -1.12 -0.32 -4.05
CA SER A 33 -0.15 -0.78 -5.04
C SER A 33 -0.27 0.00 -6.33
N SER A 34 0.86 0.19 -7.01
CA SER A 34 0.92 1.05 -8.19
C SER A 34 1.91 0.52 -9.23
N TRP A 35 1.67 0.93 -10.48
CA TRP A 35 2.54 0.66 -11.63
C TRP A 35 3.87 1.39 -11.58
N ASP A 36 4.03 2.38 -10.70
CA ASP A 36 5.31 3.03 -10.38
C ASP A 36 6.30 2.13 -9.61
N CYS A 37 6.03 0.81 -9.59
CA CYS A 37 6.76 -0.22 -8.85
C CYS A 37 6.74 -0.04 -7.33
N THR A 38 5.80 0.74 -6.77
CA THR A 38 5.76 1.01 -5.33
C THR A 38 4.48 0.53 -4.68
N VAL A 39 4.61 0.14 -3.41
CA VAL A 39 3.50 -0.07 -2.50
C VAL A 39 3.61 0.95 -1.38
N ARG A 40 2.50 1.60 -1.07
CA ARG A 40 2.44 2.70 -0.11
C ARG A 40 1.38 2.40 0.92
N LEU A 41 1.73 2.65 2.19
CA LEU A 41 0.80 2.59 3.31
C LEU A 41 0.47 4.02 3.73
N TYR A 42 -0.81 4.37 3.69
CA TYR A 42 -1.32 5.67 4.09
C TYR A 42 -2.06 5.58 5.42
N ASP A 43 -1.92 6.62 6.22
CA ASP A 43 -2.83 6.97 7.30
C ASP A 43 -3.87 7.96 6.76
N VAL A 44 -5.10 7.48 6.59
CA VAL A 44 -6.22 8.28 6.06
C VAL A 44 -6.69 9.32 7.06
N GLY A 45 -6.57 9.05 8.37
CA GLY A 45 -6.95 10.00 9.41
C GLY A 45 -5.97 11.15 9.53
N GLY A 46 -4.67 10.87 9.38
CA GLY A 46 -3.60 11.86 9.42
C GLY A 46 -3.25 12.49 8.07
N ASN A 47 -3.69 11.91 6.95
CA ASN A 47 -3.29 12.27 5.58
C ASN A 47 -1.78 12.26 5.34
N THR A 48 -1.15 11.21 5.84
CA THR A 48 0.29 11.01 5.75
C THR A 48 0.59 9.64 5.18
N MET A 49 1.63 9.55 4.35
CA MET A 49 2.19 8.27 3.95
C MET A 49 3.08 7.78 5.09
N ARG A 50 2.72 6.64 5.68
CA ARG A 50 3.50 6.03 6.77
C ARG A 50 4.71 5.28 6.26
N MET A 51 4.54 4.60 5.13
CA MET A 51 5.57 3.73 4.57
C MET A 51 5.45 3.67 3.05
N LYS A 52 6.59 3.49 2.39
CA LYS A 52 6.70 3.22 0.97
C LYS A 52 7.81 2.22 0.75
N TYR A 53 7.52 1.14 0.06
CA TYR A 53 8.52 0.19 -0.39
C TYR A 53 8.40 -0.08 -1.89
N GLN A 54 9.49 -0.55 -2.48
CA GLN A 54 9.63 -0.70 -3.93
C GLN A 54 9.81 -2.18 -4.31
N HIS A 55 9.28 -2.52 -5.48
CA HIS A 55 9.47 -3.77 -6.21
C HIS A 55 10.39 -3.56 -7.42
N THR A 56 10.95 -4.64 -7.94
CA THR A 56 11.74 -4.59 -9.18
C THR A 56 10.89 -4.42 -10.43
N ALA A 57 9.58 -4.66 -10.33
CA ALA A 57 8.61 -4.57 -11.42
C ALA A 57 7.29 -3.94 -10.94
N PRO A 58 6.38 -3.53 -11.86
CA PRO A 58 5.07 -2.97 -11.52
C PRO A 58 4.27 -3.89 -10.61
N VAL A 59 3.71 -3.32 -9.53
CA VAL A 59 2.96 -4.10 -8.55
C VAL A 59 1.52 -4.25 -9.02
N LEU A 60 1.05 -5.49 -9.12
CA LEU A 60 -0.25 -5.82 -9.68
C LEU A 60 -1.35 -5.88 -8.62
N ASP A 61 -1.04 -6.40 -7.44
CA ASP A 61 -1.98 -6.45 -6.33
C ASP A 61 -1.25 -6.38 -4.99
N CYS A 62 -2.00 -5.98 -3.98
CA CYS A 62 -1.56 -6.00 -2.59
C CYS A 62 -2.70 -6.47 -1.69
N ALA A 63 -2.32 -7.10 -0.57
CA ALA A 63 -3.25 -7.60 0.43
C ALA A 63 -2.66 -7.45 1.82
N PHE A 64 -3.52 -7.21 2.81
CA PHE A 64 -3.16 -7.39 4.20
C PHE A 64 -3.26 -8.87 4.55
N TYR A 65 -2.24 -9.39 5.21
CA TYR A 65 -2.31 -10.69 5.86
C TYR A 65 -2.76 -10.55 7.31
N ASP A 66 -2.18 -9.59 8.02
CA ASP A 66 -2.59 -9.19 9.37
C ASP A 66 -2.44 -7.67 9.57
N SER A 67 -2.58 -7.18 10.80
CA SER A 67 -2.44 -5.77 11.15
C SER A 67 -1.04 -5.19 10.92
N THR A 68 -0.04 -6.05 10.74
CA THR A 68 1.38 -5.73 10.73
C THR A 68 2.10 -6.28 9.50
N HIS A 69 1.49 -7.14 8.69
CA HIS A 69 2.10 -7.74 7.51
C HIS A 69 1.24 -7.54 6.28
N SER A 70 1.89 -7.15 5.20
CA SER A 70 1.30 -7.02 3.88
C SER A 70 1.98 -7.92 2.87
N TRP A 71 1.22 -8.36 1.89
CA TRP A 71 1.67 -9.14 0.75
C TRP A 71 1.50 -8.30 -0.50
N SER A 72 2.46 -8.37 -1.40
CA SER A 72 2.45 -7.65 -2.67
C SER A 72 3.03 -8.53 -3.77
N GLY A 73 2.31 -8.60 -4.89
CA GLY A 73 2.69 -9.36 -6.06
C GLY A 73 3.05 -8.44 -7.22
N ASP A 74 4.19 -8.67 -7.86
CA ASP A 74 4.63 -7.92 -9.04
C ASP A 74 4.55 -8.73 -10.34
N LEU A 75 4.80 -8.04 -11.46
CA LEU A 75 4.72 -8.60 -12.80
C LEU A 75 5.73 -9.73 -13.07
N GLU A 76 6.84 -9.79 -12.33
CA GLU A 76 7.90 -10.80 -12.49
C GLU A 76 7.65 -12.05 -11.64
N ALA A 77 6.38 -12.27 -11.25
CA ALA A 77 5.95 -13.37 -10.40
C ALA A 77 6.65 -13.41 -9.03
N GLN A 78 7.16 -12.27 -8.53
CA GLN A 78 7.69 -12.17 -7.18
C GLN A 78 6.57 -11.81 -6.20
N LEU A 79 6.59 -12.51 -5.08
CA LEU A 79 5.69 -12.27 -3.96
C LEU A 79 6.53 -11.80 -2.76
N LYS A 80 6.28 -10.56 -2.35
CA LYS A 80 7.01 -9.93 -1.25
C LYS A 80 6.08 -9.78 -0.06
N THR A 81 6.56 -10.16 1.12
CA THR A 81 5.91 -9.79 2.37
C THR A 81 6.67 -8.63 2.99
N HIS A 82 5.95 -7.66 3.52
CA HIS A 82 6.53 -6.48 4.17
C HIS A 82 5.86 -6.28 5.52
N ASP A 83 6.69 -6.16 6.56
CA ASP A 83 6.24 -5.74 7.89
C ASP A 83 5.92 -4.23 7.83
N LEU A 84 4.75 -3.85 8.32
CA LEU A 84 4.19 -2.50 8.29
C LEU A 84 4.57 -1.70 9.54
N ASN A 85 5.08 -2.37 10.58
CA ASN A 85 5.59 -1.76 11.81
C ASN A 85 7.10 -1.54 11.73
N THR A 86 7.83 -2.49 11.16
CA THR A 86 9.26 -2.39 10.90
C THR A 86 9.45 -2.40 9.41
N ASP A 87 10.13 -1.41 8.82
CA ASP A 87 10.33 -1.30 7.36
C ASP A 87 11.26 -2.41 6.81
N GLN A 88 10.93 -3.67 7.09
CA GLN A 88 11.65 -4.86 6.72
C GLN A 88 10.79 -5.69 5.76
N GLY A 89 11.32 -5.87 4.55
CA GLY A 89 10.74 -6.76 3.55
C GLY A 89 11.40 -8.13 3.61
N VAL A 90 10.59 -9.18 3.58
CA VAL A 90 11.05 -10.57 3.40
C VAL A 90 10.53 -11.06 2.06
N LEU A 91 11.39 -11.62 1.20
CA LEU A 91 10.95 -12.31 0.00
C LEU A 91 10.31 -13.65 0.40
N GLY A 92 9.07 -13.89 -0.03
CA GLY A 92 8.47 -15.22 0.06
C GLY A 92 9.18 -16.17 -0.90
N LYS A 93 9.64 -17.32 -0.42
CA LYS A 93 10.18 -18.40 -1.24
C LYS A 93 9.09 -19.34 -1.73
#